data_AF-A0A3M1LIU6-F1
#
_entry.id   AF-A0A3M1LIU6-F1
#
_cell.length_a   1.000
_cell.length_b   1.000
_cell.length_c   1.000
_cell.angle_alpha   90.00
_cell.angle_beta   90.00
_cell.angle_gamma   90.00
#
_symmetry.space_group_name_H-M   'P 1'
#
loop_
_entity.id
_entity.type
_entity.pdbx_description
1 polymer ?
#
loop_
_entity_poly.entity_id
_entity_poly.type
_entity_poly.pdbx_seq_one_letter_code
_entity_poly.pdbx_strand_id
1 'polypeptide(L)'
;EQPLSGEVAGKIELWKNLINLNPPKGWGIDIWILIEATMLGYNIKEVFLGVKSHRSYLRYSSDVSNLAKMSEQVAFTIIQEAMKYKRLDNASRIAV
;
A
#
# COMPACT_ATOMS: atom_id res chain seq x y z
N GLU A 1 -1.85 2.01 -12.42
CA GLU A 1 -1.97 1.14 -11.25
C GLU A 1 -2.18 1.98 -10.00
N GLN A 2 -3.13 1.58 -9.14
CA GLN A 2 -3.42 2.25 -7.86
C GLN A 2 -3.04 1.39 -6.64
N PRO A 3 -1.78 1.46 -6.17
CA PRO A 3 -1.29 0.62 -5.07
C PRO A 3 -1.75 1.07 -3.67
N LEU A 4 -2.37 2.26 -3.56
CA LEU A 4 -2.87 2.85 -2.31
C LEU A 4 -4.40 2.93 -2.27
N SER A 5 -5.08 2.05 -3.03
CA SER A 5 -6.54 2.04 -3.09
C SER A 5 -7.14 1.48 -1.82
N GLY A 6 -8.14 2.18 -1.26
CA GLY A 6 -8.97 1.65 -0.18
C GLY A 6 -10.07 0.70 -0.66
N GLU A 7 -10.27 0.57 -1.97
CA GLU A 7 -11.22 -0.37 -2.57
C GLU A 7 -10.48 -1.64 -3.01
N VAL A 8 -10.51 -2.66 -2.14
CA VAL A 8 -9.87 -3.97 -2.38
C VAL A 8 -10.82 -5.11 -1.99
N ALA A 9 -10.77 -6.20 -2.74
CA ALA A 9 -11.52 -7.43 -2.46
C ALA A 9 -10.61 -8.64 -2.62
N GLY A 10 -10.80 -9.65 -1.78
CA GLY A 10 -10.00 -10.87 -1.78
C GLY A 10 -10.70 -12.02 -1.05
N LYS A 11 -10.23 -13.24 -1.28
CA LYS A 11 -10.72 -14.43 -0.56
C LYS A 11 -10.51 -14.26 0.94
N ILE A 12 -11.40 -14.87 1.75
CA ILE A 12 -11.31 -14.78 3.21
C ILE A 12 -9.96 -15.26 3.77
N GLU A 13 -9.32 -16.22 3.10
CA GLU A 13 -8.00 -16.75 3.45
C GLU A 13 -6.90 -15.67 3.44
N LEU A 14 -6.96 -14.73 2.48
CA LEU A 14 -6.03 -13.60 2.43
C LEU A 14 -6.12 -12.79 3.73
N TRP A 15 -7.33 -12.37 4.11
CA TRP A 15 -7.55 -11.54 5.29
C TRP A 15 -7.16 -12.25 6.59
N LYS A 16 -7.44 -13.57 6.68
CA LYS A 16 -7.00 -14.41 7.81
C LYS A 16 -5.49 -14.51 7.91
N ASN A 17 -4.78 -14.57 6.78
CA ASN A 17 -3.32 -14.58 6.80
C ASN A 17 -2.79 -13.21 7.21
N LEU A 18 -3.28 -12.13 6.60
CA LEU A 18 -2.82 -10.76 6.87
C LEU A 18 -3.02 -10.34 8.33
N ILE A 19 -4.16 -10.64 8.95
CA ILE A 19 -4.40 -10.22 10.35
C ILE A 19 -3.38 -10.82 11.34
N ASN A 20 -2.76 -11.96 10.99
CA ASN A 20 -1.74 -12.61 11.80
C ASN A 20 -0.31 -12.08 11.55
N LEU A 21 -0.11 -11.18 10.57
CA LEU A 21 1.20 -10.66 10.16
C LEU A 21 1.52 -9.29 10.77
N ASN A 22 0.82 -8.89 11.83
CA ASN A 22 1.03 -7.62 12.55
C ASN A 22 0.93 -6.38 11.64
N PRO A 23 -0.28 -6.05 11.14
CA PRO A 23 -0.47 -4.96 10.19
C PRO A 23 0.01 -3.60 10.72
N PRO A 24 0.57 -2.73 9.87
CA PRO A 24 0.97 -1.39 10.27
C PRO A 24 -0.26 -0.53 10.55
N LYS A 25 -0.08 0.49 11.40
CA LYS A 25 -1.11 1.51 11.67
C LYS A 25 -0.90 2.70 10.73
N GLY A 26 -1.99 3.34 10.32
CA GLY A 26 -1.96 4.56 9.50
C GLY A 26 -1.99 4.29 8.00
N TRP A 27 -1.47 5.22 7.20
CA TRP A 27 -1.59 5.24 5.74
C TRP A 27 -0.72 4.22 5.01
N GLY A 28 0.21 3.56 5.72
CA GLY A 28 1.01 2.47 5.15
C GLY A 28 0.23 1.16 4.93
N ILE A 29 -1.00 1.05 5.44
CA ILE A 29 -1.75 -0.21 5.40
C ILE A 29 -2.03 -0.70 3.98
N ASP A 30 -2.39 0.20 3.05
CA ASP A 30 -2.80 -0.18 1.70
C ASP A 30 -1.63 -0.80 0.92
N ILE A 31 -0.44 -0.18 0.99
CA ILE A 31 0.76 -0.71 0.35
C ILE A 31 1.26 -1.99 1.02
N TRP A 32 1.12 -2.08 2.35
CA TRP A 32 1.48 -3.28 3.10
C TRP A 32 0.62 -4.47 2.68
N ILE A 33 -0.70 -4.31 2.57
CA ILE A 33 -1.61 -5.36 2.07
C ILE A 33 -1.14 -5.85 0.70
N LEU A 34 -0.79 -4.93 -0.20
CA LEU A 34 -0.33 -5.28 -1.55
C LEU A 34 0.98 -6.08 -1.52
N ILE A 35 1.97 -5.63 -0.75
CA ILE A 35 3.26 -6.31 -0.64
C ILE A 35 3.08 -7.71 -0.05
N GLU A 36 2.39 -7.83 1.08
CA GLU A 36 2.18 -9.11 1.76
C GLU A 36 1.37 -10.09 0.89
N ALA A 37 0.30 -9.62 0.24
CA ALA A 37 -0.48 -10.46 -0.67
C ALA A 37 0.39 -10.99 -1.81
N THR A 38 1.26 -10.14 -2.37
CA THR A 38 2.23 -10.53 -3.41
C THR A 38 3.23 -11.55 -2.88
N MET A 39 3.79 -11.31 -1.69
CA MET A 39 4.79 -12.17 -1.07
C MET A 39 4.23 -13.52 -0.61
N LEU A 40 2.94 -13.58 -0.29
CA LEU A 40 2.19 -14.82 -0.03
C LEU A 40 1.79 -15.57 -1.32
N GLY A 41 2.11 -15.03 -2.50
CA GLY A 41 1.88 -15.68 -3.79
C GLY A 41 0.44 -15.58 -4.30
N TYR A 42 -0.36 -14.62 -3.82
CA TYR A 42 -1.69 -14.40 -4.35
C TYR A 42 -1.62 -13.76 -5.75
N ASN A 43 -2.52 -14.20 -6.64
CA ASN A 43 -2.72 -13.54 -7.92
C ASN A 43 -3.48 -12.23 -7.73
N ILE A 44 -2.87 -11.12 -8.12
CA ILE A 44 -3.45 -9.78 -8.00
C ILE A 44 -3.94 -9.33 -9.37
N LYS A 45 -5.14 -8.75 -9.40
CA LYS A 45 -5.74 -8.16 -10.59
C LYS A 45 -6.31 -6.80 -10.26
N GLU A 46 -5.95 -5.79 -11.04
CA GLU A 46 -6.58 -4.47 -10.98
C GLU A 46 -7.87 -4.48 -11.83
N VAL A 47 -8.93 -3.87 -11.29
CA VAL A 47 -10.24 -3.76 -11.95
C VAL A 47 -10.58 -2.29 -12.09
N PHE A 48 -10.89 -1.85 -13.31
CA PHE A 48 -11.32 -0.49 -13.56
C PHE A 48 -12.74 -0.27 -13.03
N LEU A 49 -12.91 0.64 -12.07
CA LEU A 49 -14.19 0.97 -11.43
C LEU A 49 -14.81 2.29 -11.94
N GLY A 50 -14.19 2.94 -12.92
CA GLY A 50 -14.64 4.26 -13.40
C GLY A 50 -14.07 5.41 -12.58
N VAL A 51 -14.85 6.49 -12.42
CA VAL A 51 -14.42 7.71 -11.74
C VAL A 51 -14.79 7.69 -10.28
N LYS A 52 -13.80 7.83 -9.40
CA LYS A 52 -13.99 7.99 -7.96
C LYS A 52 -13.98 9.48 -7.59
N SER A 53 -15.10 9.98 -7.08
CA SER A 53 -15.16 11.29 -6.44
C SER A 53 -15.00 11.13 -4.93
N HIS A 54 -13.95 11.71 -4.35
CA HIS A 54 -13.66 11.61 -2.92
C HIS A 54 -13.57 12.98 -2.26
N ARG A 55 -14.27 13.16 -1.13
CA ARG A 55 -14.35 14.46 -0.44
C ARG A 55 -13.02 14.92 0.16
N SER A 56 -12.04 14.03 0.33
CA SER A 56 -10.73 14.43 0.85
C SER A 56 -9.98 15.39 -0.06
N TYR A 57 -10.27 15.38 -1.37
CA TYR A 57 -9.67 16.34 -2.30
C TYR A 57 -9.95 17.79 -1.88
N LEU A 58 -11.19 18.07 -1.45
CA LEU A 58 -11.60 19.40 -0.95
C LEU A 58 -10.84 19.82 0.32
N ARG A 59 -10.28 18.85 1.06
CA ARG A 59 -9.57 19.07 2.31
C ARG A 59 -8.06 19.21 2.10
N TYR A 60 -7.49 18.52 1.11
CA TYR A 60 -6.07 18.57 0.79
C TYR A 60 -5.70 19.68 -0.19
N SER A 61 -6.67 20.22 -0.94
CA SER A 61 -6.44 21.34 -1.86
C SER A 61 -5.95 22.61 -1.15
N SER A 62 -6.29 22.77 0.13
CA SER A 62 -5.87 23.91 0.95
C SER A 62 -4.65 23.64 1.84
N ASP A 63 -4.36 22.37 2.15
CA ASP A 63 -3.25 21.97 3.02
C ASP A 63 -2.71 20.57 2.64
N VAL A 64 -1.54 20.57 2.01
CA VAL A 64 -0.83 19.37 1.55
C VAL A 64 0.01 18.71 2.63
N SER A 65 0.11 19.28 3.84
CA SER A 65 0.93 18.71 4.93
C SER A 65 0.51 17.30 5.32
N ASN A 66 -0.79 17.00 5.20
CA ASN A 66 -1.32 15.65 5.42
C ASN A 66 -0.84 14.65 4.34
N LEU A 67 -0.64 15.10 3.10
CA LEU A 67 -0.07 14.27 2.04
C LEU A 67 1.41 13.99 2.28
N ALA A 68 2.17 14.96 2.83
CA ALA A 68 3.56 14.73 3.21
C ALA A 68 3.68 13.64 4.29
N LYS A 69 2.86 13.72 5.35
CA LYS A 69 2.81 12.69 6.41
C LYS A 69 2.36 11.32 5.87
N MET A 70 1.42 11.31 4.94
CA MET A 70 1.00 10.09 4.23
C MET A 70 2.17 9.49 3.44
N SER A 71 2.88 10.30 2.66
CA SER A 71 4.05 9.87 1.89
C SER A 71 5.14 9.29 2.78
N GLU A 72 5.40 9.91 3.94
CA GLU A 72 6.38 9.42 4.91
C GLU A 72 6.00 8.04 5.44
N GLN A 73 4.75 7.85 5.87
CA GLN A 73 4.28 6.55 6.37
C GLN A 73 4.33 5.46 5.29
N VAL A 74 3.89 5.78 4.08
CA VAL A 74 3.95 4.85 2.94
C VAL A 74 5.40 4.46 2.62
N ALA A 75 6.32 5.43 2.54
CA ALA A 75 7.73 5.17 2.28
C ALA A 75 8.37 4.31 3.36
N PHE A 76 8.06 4.62 4.64
CA PHE A 76 8.57 3.85 5.77
C PHE A 76 8.10 2.39 5.72
N THR A 77 6.82 2.15 5.44
CA THR A 77 6.28 0.80 5.27
C THR A 77 6.95 0.04 4.13
N ILE A 78 7.19 0.68 2.98
CA ILE A 78 7.89 0.04 1.86
C ILE A 78 9.31 -0.38 2.26
N ILE A 79 10.04 0.50 2.96
CA ILE A 79 11.41 0.20 3.42
C ILE A 79 11.40 -0.95 4.43
N GLN A 80 10.48 -0.95 5.39
CA GLN A 80 10.34 -2.02 6.39
C GLN A 80 10.06 -3.37 5.73
N GLU A 81 9.13 -3.41 4.77
CA GLU A 81 8.82 -4.64 4.02
C GLU A 81 10.00 -5.09 3.13
N ALA A 82 10.69 -4.15 2.48
CA ALA A 82 11.89 -4.46 1.71
C ALA A 82 13.01 -5.04 2.61
N MET A 83 13.18 -4.54 3.83
CA MET A 83 14.09 -5.11 4.82
C MET A 83 13.66 -6.51 5.25
N LYS A 84 12.38 -6.70 5.60
CA LYS A 84 11.79 -7.98 6.01
C LYS A 84 12.06 -9.08 4.98
N TYR A 85 11.90 -8.77 3.70
CA TYR A 85 12.10 -9.72 2.61
C TYR A 85 13.49 -9.69 1.97
N LYS A 86 14.45 -8.93 2.54
CA LYS A 86 15.82 -8.78 2.04
C LYS A 86 15.89 -8.36 0.56
N ARG A 87 15.05 -7.39 0.18
CA ARG A 87 14.89 -6.85 -1.18
C ARG A 87 15.35 -5.38 -1.33
N LEU A 88 16.18 -4.89 -0.42
CA LEU A 88 16.72 -3.52 -0.49
C LEU A 88 17.62 -3.29 -1.71
N ASP A 89 18.23 -4.35 -2.21
CA ASP A 89 19.04 -4.37 -3.43
C ASP A 89 18.24 -4.03 -4.69
N ASN A 90 16.91 -4.20 -4.69
CA ASN A 90 16.08 -3.74 -5.81
C ASN A 90 16.17 -2.22 -6.04
N ALA A 91 16.50 -1.43 -5.01
CA ALA A 91 16.66 0.02 -5.15
C ALA A 91 17.79 0.40 -6.11
N SER A 92 18.90 -0.35 -6.12
CA SER A 92 20.03 -0.09 -7.04
C SER A 92 19.71 -0.44 -8.49
N ARG A 93 18.70 -1.30 -8.70
CA ARG A 93 18.30 -1.81 -10.02
C ARG A 93 17.32 -0.90 -10.76
N ILE A 94 16.61 -0.04 -10.03
CA ILE A 94 15.56 0.86 -10.56
C ILE A 94 16.08 2.29 -10.76
N ALA A 95 17.22 2.67 -10.17
CA ALA A 95 17.83 4.00 -10.31
C ALA A 95 18.54 4.25 -11.66
N VAL A 96 17.95 3.77 -12.77
CA VAL A 96 18.43 3.94 -14.15
C VAL A 96 17.44 4.79 -14.94
#